data_AF-A0AAV5T7Q3-F1
#
_entry.id   AF-A0AAV5T7Q3-F1
#
_cell.length_a   1.000
_cell.length_b   1.000
_cell.length_c   1.000
_cell.angle_alpha   90.00
_cell.angle_beta   90.00
_cell.angle_gamma   90.00
#
_symmetry.space_group_name_H-M   'P 1'
#
loop_
_entity.id
_entity.type
_entity.pdbx_description
1 polymer ?
#
loop_
_entity_poly.entity_id
_entity_poly.type
_entity_poly.pdbx_seq_one_letter_code
_entity_poly.pdbx_strand_id
1 'polypeptide(L)'
;MYIHRYRTMLTPSEQYGNRWRFVNILLITAILQWESICLFIMKPNDKLRRKIHAAFEKQYDIDFMQLHFLAVDLDEPIDAWLLIIALSVFFAVSILVILIIRCGFRMRRLISDSISSERVKQIQRRVLRLLVFQV
;
A
#
# COMPACT_ATOMS: atom_id res chain seq x y z
N MET A 1 7.39 -7.52 5.71
CA MET A 1 8.42 -8.55 5.43
C MET A 1 9.33 -8.21 4.23
N TYR A 2 8.80 -7.72 3.10
CA TYR A 2 9.59 -7.35 1.90
C TYR A 2 10.66 -6.25 2.13
N ILE A 3 10.32 -5.21 2.89
CA ILE A 3 11.20 -4.06 3.18
C ILE A 3 12.47 -4.50 3.95
N HIS A 4 12.33 -5.41 4.91
CA HIS A 4 13.45 -5.96 5.67
C HIS A 4 14.41 -6.76 4.77
N ARG A 5 13.88 -7.54 3.81
CA ARG A 5 14.73 -8.31 2.88
C ARG A 5 15.35 -7.44 1.79
N TYR A 6 14.66 -6.39 1.32
CA TYR A 6 15.26 -5.36 0.49
C TYR A 6 16.46 -4.73 1.20
N ARG A 7 16.30 -4.37 2.49
CA ARG A 7 17.39 -3.84 3.32
C ARG A 7 18.58 -4.79 3.37
N THR A 8 18.38 -6.10 3.53
CA THR A 8 19.50 -7.08 3.58
C THR A 8 20.19 -7.32 2.23
N MET A 9 19.58 -6.94 1.11
CA MET A 9 20.14 -7.12 -0.24
C MET A 9 20.85 -5.88 -0.77
N LEU A 10 20.70 -4.74 -0.11
CA LEU A 10 21.49 -3.54 -0.39
C LEU A 10 22.92 -3.77 0.13
N THR A 11 23.91 -3.39 -0.65
CA THR A 11 25.29 -3.32 -0.15
C THR A 11 25.36 -2.31 1.01
N PRO A 12 26.34 -2.41 1.93
CA PRO A 12 26.46 -1.50 3.07
C PRO A 12 26.45 -0.01 2.68
N SER A 13 27.01 0.33 1.51
CA SER A 13 26.98 1.67 0.92
C SER A 13 25.60 2.09 0.39
N GLU A 14 24.79 1.16 -0.13
CA GLU A 14 23.41 1.42 -0.56
C GLU A 14 22.44 1.48 0.64
N GLN A 15 22.75 0.78 1.74
CA GLN A 15 21.94 0.71 2.97
C GLN A 15 21.89 2.04 3.74
N TYR A 16 22.99 2.80 3.73
CA TYR A 16 23.10 4.15 4.32
C TYR A 16 22.93 5.28 3.30
N GLY A 17 22.71 4.94 2.02
CA GLY A 17 22.61 5.91 0.94
C GLY A 17 21.28 6.68 0.93
N ASN A 18 21.29 7.86 0.31
CA ASN A 18 20.12 8.73 0.14
C ASN A 18 18.90 8.01 -0.48
N ARG A 19 19.13 6.96 -1.28
CA ARG A 19 18.07 6.13 -1.88
C ARG A 19 17.21 5.40 -0.83
N TRP A 20 17.82 4.86 0.22
CA TRP A 20 17.08 4.16 1.27
C TRP A 20 16.28 5.12 2.15
N ARG A 21 16.84 6.29 2.44
CA ARG A 21 16.12 7.38 3.10
C ARG A 21 14.89 7.80 2.28
N PHE A 22 15.05 7.95 0.97
CA PHE A 22 13.94 8.28 0.07
C PHE A 22 12.83 7.22 0.10
N VAL A 23 13.16 5.94 0.04
CA VAL A 23 12.17 4.85 0.11
C VAL A 23 11.41 4.86 1.45
N ASN A 24 12.11 5.07 2.57
CA ASN A 24 11.44 5.16 3.88
C ASN A 24 10.54 6.38 4.00
N ILE A 25 11.00 7.54 3.52
CA ILE A 25 10.18 8.76 3.50
C ILE A 25 8.92 8.49 2.67
N LEU A 26 9.05 7.89 1.48
CA LEU A 26 7.92 7.60 0.61
C LEU A 26 6.91 6.63 1.25
N LEU A 27 7.39 5.62 1.98
CA LEU A 27 6.55 4.70 2.76
C LEU A 27 5.82 5.40 3.91
N ILE A 28 6.53 6.18 4.72
CA ILE A 28 5.95 6.91 5.86
C ILE A 28 4.90 7.90 5.34
N THR A 29 5.22 8.64 4.28
CA THR A 29 4.28 9.59 3.66
C THR A 29 3.03 8.87 3.15
N ALA A 30 3.16 7.71 2.48
CA ALA A 30 2.01 6.94 2.01
C ALA A 30 1.11 6.46 3.16
N ILE A 31 1.70 6.02 4.28
CA ILE A 31 0.95 5.61 5.48
C ILE A 31 0.22 6.82 6.10
N LEU A 32 0.92 7.94 6.30
CA LEU A 32 0.32 9.15 6.86
C LEU A 32 -0.80 9.71 5.97
N GLN A 33 -0.64 9.64 4.64
CA GLN A 33 -1.67 10.03 3.70
C GLN A 33 -2.89 9.09 3.78
N TRP A 34 -2.67 7.78 3.87
CA TRP A 34 -3.76 6.82 4.03
C TRP A 34 -4.57 7.08 5.31
N GLU A 35 -3.89 7.23 6.45
CA GLU A 35 -4.52 7.57 7.73
C GLU A 35 -5.31 8.88 7.63
N SER A 36 -4.73 9.90 6.98
CA SER A 36 -5.41 11.18 6.76
C SER A 36 -6.67 11.02 5.90
N ILE A 37 -6.63 10.21 4.84
CA ILE A 37 -7.81 9.91 4.02
C ILE A 37 -8.88 9.20 4.86
N CYS A 38 -8.51 8.20 5.64
CA CYS A 38 -9.46 7.47 6.48
C CYS A 38 -10.12 8.38 7.51
N LEU A 39 -9.37 9.27 8.15
CA LEU A 39 -9.85 10.14 9.23
C LEU A 39 -10.66 11.34 8.74
N PHE A 40 -10.25 11.96 7.63
CA PHE A 40 -10.84 13.22 7.17
C PHE A 40 -11.80 13.06 5.99
N ILE A 41 -11.63 12.01 5.17
CA ILE A 41 -12.37 11.85 3.91
C ILE A 41 -13.40 10.74 4.04
N MET A 42 -12.96 9.58 4.50
CA MET A 42 -13.82 8.40 4.58
C MET A 42 -14.60 8.33 5.90
N LYS A 43 -14.35 9.24 6.84
CA LYS A 43 -15.16 9.37 8.05
C LYS A 43 -16.55 9.86 7.64
N PRO A 44 -17.59 9.04 7.78
CA PRO A 44 -18.91 9.38 7.28
C PRO A 44 -19.49 10.53 8.11
N ASN A 45 -19.91 11.60 7.41
CA ASN A 45 -20.64 12.71 7.99
C ASN A 45 -21.99 12.21 8.56
N ASP A 46 -22.51 12.86 9.60
CA ASP A 46 -23.78 12.50 10.24
C ASP A 46 -24.97 12.52 9.26
N LYS A 47 -24.87 13.34 8.21
CA LYS A 47 -25.85 13.37 7.12
C LYS A 47 -25.82 12.08 6.29
N LEU A 48 -24.63 11.60 5.92
CA LEU A 48 -24.44 10.34 5.20
C LEU A 48 -24.82 9.14 6.07
N ARG A 49 -24.46 9.15 7.36
CA ARG A 49 -24.90 8.13 8.32
C ARG A 49 -26.41 8.02 8.40
N ARG A 50 -27.11 9.16 8.48
CA ARG A 50 -28.58 9.18 8.48
C ARG A 50 -29.19 8.69 7.17
N LYS A 51 -28.62 9.05 6.01
CA LYS A 51 -29.06 8.52 4.70
C LYS A 51 -28.94 6.98 4.66
N ILE A 52 -27.79 6.45 5.08
CA ILE A 52 -27.52 5.00 5.12
C ILE A 52 -28.45 4.31 6.12
N HIS A 53 -28.59 4.86 7.32
CA HIS A 53 -29.50 4.32 8.33
C HIS A 53 -30.94 4.25 7.79
N ALA A 54 -31.47 5.34 7.24
CA ALA A 54 -32.82 5.35 6.67
C ALA A 54 -33.01 4.36 5.50
N ALA A 55 -31.96 4.11 4.70
CA ALA A 55 -32.01 3.19 3.59
C ALA A 55 -31.93 1.71 4.02
N PHE A 56 -31.14 1.40 5.05
CA PHE A 56 -30.78 0.03 5.40
C PHE A 56 -31.40 -0.48 6.70
N GLU A 57 -31.88 0.39 7.59
CA GLU A 57 -32.56 0.01 8.84
C GLU A 57 -33.73 -0.94 8.56
N LYS A 58 -34.60 -0.59 7.60
CA LYS A 58 -35.76 -1.41 7.23
C LYS A 58 -35.42 -2.79 6.69
N GLN A 59 -34.22 -2.95 6.12
CA GLN A 59 -33.84 -4.18 5.43
C GLN A 59 -33.01 -5.11 6.31
N TYR A 60 -32.24 -4.56 7.25
CA TYR A 60 -31.29 -5.31 8.05
C TYR A 60 -31.58 -5.29 9.55
N ASP A 61 -32.50 -4.44 10.03
CA ASP A 61 -32.82 -4.26 11.46
C ASP A 61 -31.57 -3.95 12.32
N ILE A 62 -30.61 -3.23 11.71
CA ILE A 62 -29.33 -2.86 12.33
C ILE A 62 -29.27 -1.34 12.49
N ASP A 63 -28.87 -0.87 13.67
CA ASP A 63 -28.59 0.54 13.92
C ASP A 63 -27.24 0.96 13.32
N PHE A 64 -27.28 1.39 12.06
CA PHE A 64 -26.10 1.92 11.35
C PHE A 64 -25.51 3.20 11.96
N MET A 65 -26.15 3.85 12.92
CA MET A 65 -25.57 5.02 13.59
C MET A 65 -24.43 4.63 14.53
N GLN A 66 -24.46 3.42 15.08
CA GLN A 66 -23.45 2.88 16.00
C GLN A 66 -22.32 2.13 15.28
N LEU A 67 -22.50 1.77 14.02
CA LEU A 67 -21.46 1.10 13.24
C LEU A 67 -20.33 2.05 12.83
N HIS A 68 -19.11 1.56 12.98
CA HIS A 68 -17.93 2.20 12.40
C HIS A 68 -17.75 1.69 10.98
N PHE A 69 -18.00 2.56 10.01
CA PHE A 69 -17.79 2.25 8.60
C PHE A 69 -17.11 3.42 7.90
N LEU A 70 -16.47 3.12 6.77
CA LEU A 70 -15.85 4.09 5.88
C LEU A 70 -16.79 4.30 4.70
N ALA A 71 -17.23 5.53 4.46
CA ALA A 71 -18.05 5.88 3.32
C ALA A 71 -17.81 7.33 2.90
N VAL A 72 -17.97 7.59 1.61
CA VAL A 72 -17.85 8.92 1.00
C VAL A 72 -19.18 9.21 0.31
N ASP A 73 -19.77 10.38 0.59
CA ASP A 73 -20.95 10.84 -0.15
C ASP A 73 -20.49 11.43 -1.49
N LEU A 74 -20.91 10.83 -2.60
CA LEU A 74 -20.56 11.29 -3.96
C LEU A 74 -21.53 12.36 -4.48
N ASP A 75 -22.64 12.61 -3.77
CA ASP A 75 -23.63 13.63 -4.13
C ASP A 75 -23.14 15.04 -3.77
N GLU A 76 -22.19 15.17 -2.83
CA GLU A 76 -21.63 16.45 -2.42
C GLU A 76 -20.43 16.82 -3.30
N PRO A 77 -20.28 18.11 -3.65
CA PRO A 77 -19.17 18.55 -4.50
C PRO A 77 -17.85 18.14 -3.86
N ILE A 78 -17.10 17.30 -4.58
CA ILE A 78 -15.80 16.82 -4.12
C ILE A 78 -14.84 18.02 -4.09
N ASP A 79 -14.35 18.36 -2.90
CA ASP A 79 -13.32 19.39 -2.75
C ASP A 79 -12.10 19.06 -3.62
N ALA A 80 -11.61 20.04 -4.39
CA ALA A 80 -10.44 19.86 -5.25
C ALA A 80 -9.21 19.37 -4.47
N TRP A 81 -9.11 19.73 -3.19
CA TRP A 81 -8.08 19.24 -2.27
C TRP A 81 -8.13 17.71 -2.07
N LEU A 82 -9.33 17.12 -2.01
CA LEU A 82 -9.52 15.68 -1.86
C LEU A 82 -9.03 14.92 -3.08
N LEU A 83 -9.31 15.44 -4.29
CA LEU A 83 -8.80 14.86 -5.54
C LEU A 83 -7.28 14.89 -5.60
N ILE A 84 -6.66 15.98 -5.18
CA ILE A 84 -5.20 16.10 -5.12
C ILE A 84 -4.60 15.07 -4.16
N ILE A 85 -5.20 14.90 -2.96
CA ILE A 85 -4.76 13.89 -2.00
C ILE A 85 -4.90 12.48 -2.58
N ALA A 86 -6.06 12.15 -3.16
CA ALA A 86 -6.30 10.84 -3.75
C ALA A 86 -5.31 10.52 -4.89
N LEU A 87 -5.07 11.48 -5.78
CA LEU A 87 -4.06 11.36 -6.84
C LEU A 87 -2.65 11.16 -6.25
N SER A 88 -2.29 11.91 -5.20
CA SER A 88 -0.97 11.79 -4.57
C SER A 88 -0.74 10.39 -4.00
N VAL A 89 -1.77 9.78 -3.39
CA VAL A 89 -1.70 8.40 -2.88
C VAL A 89 -1.60 7.41 -4.03
N PHE A 90 -2.37 7.60 -5.10
CA PHE A 90 -2.27 6.76 -6.29
C PHE A 90 -0.85 6.77 -6.88
N PHE A 91 -0.21 7.93 -6.98
CA PHE A 91 1.18 8.04 -7.42
C PHE A 91 2.16 7.37 -6.44
N ALA A 92 2.00 7.59 -5.13
CA ALA A 92 2.86 6.99 -4.13
C ALA A 92 2.81 5.46 -4.18
N VAL A 93 1.62 4.88 -4.23
CA VAL A 93 1.40 3.43 -4.35
C VAL A 93 1.97 2.90 -5.67
N SER A 94 1.75 3.60 -6.78
CA SER A 94 2.30 3.22 -8.08
C SER A 94 3.83 3.15 -8.07
N ILE A 95 4.49 4.13 -7.45
CA ILE A 95 5.95 4.14 -7.29
C ILE A 95 6.41 2.94 -6.44
N LEU A 96 5.72 2.63 -5.35
CA LEU A 96 6.05 1.47 -4.51
C LEU A 96 5.93 0.15 -5.29
N VAL A 97 4.89 -0.02 -6.10
CA VAL A 97 4.72 -1.19 -6.97
C VAL A 97 5.87 -1.30 -7.97
N ILE A 98 6.26 -0.21 -8.62
CA ILE A 98 7.41 -0.19 -9.55
C ILE A 98 8.70 -0.59 -8.83
N LEU A 99 8.92 -0.11 -7.60
CA LEU A 99 10.10 -0.47 -6.80
C LEU A 99 10.09 -1.96 -6.43
N ILE A 100 8.94 -2.53 -6.10
CA ILE A 100 8.78 -3.97 -5.82
C ILE A 100 9.12 -4.79 -7.07
N ILE A 101 8.57 -4.42 -8.23
CA ILE A 101 8.85 -5.10 -9.51
C ILE A 101 10.34 -5.02 -9.84
N ARG A 102 10.94 -3.82 -9.73
CA ARG A 102 12.37 -3.61 -9.97
C ARG A 102 13.24 -4.41 -9.01
N CYS A 103 12.84 -4.51 -7.74
CA CYS A 103 13.50 -5.35 -6.76
C CYS A 103 13.42 -6.83 -7.14
N GLY A 104 12.23 -7.34 -7.47
CA GLY A 104 12.02 -8.71 -7.94
C GLY A 104 12.89 -9.04 -9.15
N PHE A 105 12.99 -8.11 -10.09
CA PHE A 105 13.84 -8.27 -11.27
C PHE A 105 15.34 -8.28 -10.94
N ARG A 106 15.81 -7.40 -10.04
CA ARG A 106 17.20 -7.38 -9.56
C ARG A 106 17.56 -8.66 -8.81
N MET A 107 16.67 -9.15 -7.95
CA MET A 107 16.82 -10.45 -7.28
C MET A 107 16.94 -11.60 -8.28
N ARG A 108 16.08 -11.62 -9.31
CA ARG A 108 16.13 -12.65 -10.34
C ARG A 108 17.44 -12.63 -11.12
N ARG A 109 17.98 -11.45 -11.46
CA ARG A 109 19.30 -11.30 -12.09
C ARG A 109 20.42 -11.81 -11.18
N LEU A 110 20.47 -11.38 -9.91
CA LEU A 110 21.48 -11.84 -8.96
C LEU A 110 21.48 -13.36 -8.78
N ILE A 111 20.30 -13.99 -8.72
CA ILE A 111 20.20 -15.46 -8.65
C ILE A 111 20.73 -16.10 -9.93
N SER A 112 20.41 -15.53 -11.10
CA SER A 112 20.89 -16.02 -12.40
C SER A 112 22.42 -15.97 -12.51
N ASP A 113 23.00 -14.83 -12.13
CA ASP A 113 24.42 -14.52 -12.29
C ASP A 113 25.28 -15.10 -11.16
N SER A 114 24.68 -15.60 -10.07
CA SER A 114 25.43 -16.20 -8.97
C SER A 114 26.17 -17.47 -9.40
N ILE A 115 27.41 -17.64 -8.92
CA ILE A 115 28.21 -18.88 -9.06
C ILE A 115 27.75 -19.89 -8.00
N SER A 116 26.44 -20.13 -7.92
CA SER A 116 25.84 -21.10 -7.01
C SER A 116 25.39 -22.34 -7.77
N SER A 117 25.31 -23.50 -7.08
CA SER A 117 24.88 -24.74 -7.73
C SER A 117 23.44 -24.60 -8.24
N GLU A 118 23.11 -25.29 -9.34
CA GLU A 118 21.78 -25.25 -9.94
C GLU A 118 20.66 -25.62 -8.95
N ARG A 119 20.94 -26.51 -7.98
CA ARG A 119 19.99 -26.83 -6.90
C ARG A 119 19.69 -25.62 -6.00
N VAL A 120 20.71 -24.83 -5.66
CA VAL A 120 20.54 -23.61 -4.85
C VAL A 120 19.78 -22.55 -5.63
N LYS A 121 20.07 -22.38 -6.93
CA LYS A 121 19.31 -21.47 -7.81
C LYS A 121 17.84 -21.86 -7.91
N GLN A 122 17.52 -23.14 -8.03
CA GLN A 122 16.13 -23.63 -8.06
C GLN A 122 15.38 -23.34 -6.75
N ILE A 123 16.01 -23.56 -5.60
CA ILE A 123 15.42 -23.24 -4.29
C ILE A 123 15.19 -21.74 -4.15
N GLN A 124 16.17 -20.91 -4.51
CA GLN A 124 16.04 -19.45 -4.47
C GLN A 124 14.91 -18.94 -5.39
N ARG A 125 14.75 -19.52 -6.60
CA ARG A 125 13.63 -19.18 -7.50
C ARG A 125 12.27 -19.61 -6.94
N ARG A 126 12.17 -20.79 -6.30
CA ARG A 126 10.92 -21.26 -5.67
C ARG A 126 10.52 -20.37 -4.48
N VAL A 127 11.49 -20.01 -3.64
CA VAL A 127 11.29 -19.08 -2.51
C VAL A 127 10.87 -17.70 -3.01
N LEU A 128 11.51 -17.18 -4.06
CA LEU A 128 11.13 -15.90 -4.68
C LEU A 128 9.69 -15.95 -5.21
N ARG A 129 9.30 -17.06 -5.87
CA ARG A 129 7.95 -17.24 -6.41
C ARG A 129 6.92 -17.31 -5.28
N LEU A 130 7.19 -18.09 -4.24
CA LEU A 130 6.33 -18.17 -3.05
C LEU A 130 6.15 -16.80 -2.39
N LEU A 131 7.20 -15.99 -2.30
CA LEU A 131 7.14 -14.64 -1.72
C LEU A 131 6.27 -13.68 -2.55
N VAL A 132 6.34 -13.75 -3.88
CA VAL A 132 5.49 -12.93 -4.76
C VAL A 132 4.02 -13.32 -4.65
N PHE A 133 3.74 -14.61 -4.43
CA PHE A 133 2.37 -15.13 -4.22
C PHE A 133 1.87 -15.00 -2.78
N GLN A 134 2.70 -14.57 -1.83
CA GLN A 134 2.32 -14.36 -0.42
C GLN A 134 1.79 -12.94 -0.13
N VAL A 135 1.66 -12.13 -1.17
CA VAL A 135 0.95 -10.84 -1.17
C VAL A 135 -0.47 -11.09 -1.67
#